data_AF-A0A2M4C2V3-F1
#
_entry.id   AF-A0A2M4C2V3-F1
#
_cell.length_a   1.000
_cell.length_b   1.000
_cell.length_c   1.000
_cell.angle_alpha   90.00
_cell.angle_beta   90.00
_cell.angle_gamma   90.00
#
_symmetry.space_group_name_H-M   'P 1'
#
loop_
_entity.id
_entity.type
_entity.pdbx_description
1 polymer ?
#
loop_
_entity_poly.entity_id
_entity_poly.type
_entity_poly.pdbx_seq_one_letter_code
_entity_poly.pdbx_strand_id
1 'polypeptide(L)'
;MKLLVLSVVICALVAGSSAQATKSTNIIKIQQAVGSILGQMSIIPNAVRQVIAGTDSQNNINKALTAITAVKSQYTYFSSTYTSTVPSTVTDAITAFRSAVTDLESTLKQVPVDPTKLTSSLTTVETTFMRLGSMIYMM
;
A
#
# COMPACT_ATOMS: atom_id res chain seq x y z
N MET A 1 -33.36 -7.62 -6.92
CA MET A 1 -32.84 -8.78 -6.17
C MET A 1 -31.34 -9.00 -6.42
N LYS A 2 -30.50 -7.95 -6.28
CA LYS A 2 -29.05 -8.01 -6.57
C LYS A 2 -28.17 -7.74 -5.33
N LEU A 3 -28.80 -7.36 -4.23
CA LEU A 3 -28.15 -7.03 -2.95
C LEU A 3 -28.03 -8.24 -2.01
N LEU A 4 -28.79 -9.31 -2.25
CA LEU A 4 -28.76 -10.51 -1.42
C LEU A 4 -27.57 -11.43 -1.75
N VAL A 5 -27.05 -11.37 -2.97
CA VAL A 5 -25.90 -12.19 -3.41
C VAL A 5 -24.58 -11.70 -2.79
N LEU A 6 -24.46 -10.38 -2.54
CA LEU A 6 -23.26 -9.81 -1.93
C LEU A 6 -23.15 -10.15 -0.43
N SER A 7 -24.28 -10.31 0.25
CA SER A 7 -24.31 -10.61 1.69
C SER A 7 -23.93 -12.06 2.00
N VAL A 8 -24.14 -13.00 1.07
CA VAL A 8 -23.80 -14.42 1.28
C VAL A 8 -22.29 -14.66 1.13
N VAL A 9 -21.59 -13.87 0.32
CA VAL A 9 -20.12 -13.93 0.20
C VAL A 9 -19.43 -13.45 1.49
N ILE A 10 -20.03 -12.51 2.21
CA ILE A 10 -19.52 -12.01 3.49
C ILE A 10 -19.76 -13.02 4.62
N CYS A 11 -20.87 -13.77 4.60
CA CYS A 11 -21.14 -14.79 5.63
C CYS A 11 -20.33 -16.07 5.45
N ALA A 12 -20.01 -16.46 4.21
CA ALA A 12 -19.06 -17.56 3.95
C ALA A 12 -17.61 -17.20 4.35
N LEU A 13 -17.28 -15.90 4.43
CA LEU A 13 -15.99 -15.39 4.91
C LEU A 13 -15.74 -15.68 6.40
N VAL A 14 -16.80 -15.90 7.20
CA VAL A 14 -16.70 -16.16 8.64
C VAL A 14 -16.70 -17.68 8.94
N ALA A 15 -17.38 -18.49 8.14
CA ALA A 15 -17.60 -19.91 8.42
C ALA A 15 -16.50 -20.86 7.91
N GLY A 16 -15.58 -20.42 7.03
CA GLY A 16 -14.42 -21.21 6.61
C GLY A 16 -13.30 -21.33 7.66
N SER A 17 -13.41 -20.60 8.78
CA SER A 17 -12.35 -20.43 9.77
C SER A 17 -12.11 -21.62 10.70
N SER A 18 -12.81 -22.74 10.54
CA SER A 18 -12.72 -23.89 11.47
C SER A 18 -11.68 -24.96 11.08
N ALA A 19 -10.85 -24.74 10.05
CA ALA A 19 -9.79 -25.69 9.68
C ALA A 19 -8.41 -25.07 9.41
N GLN A 20 -8.23 -23.77 9.60
CA GLN A 20 -6.97 -23.10 9.25
C GLN A 20 -6.11 -22.88 10.50
N ALA A 21 -4.92 -23.49 10.51
CA ALA A 21 -3.88 -23.30 11.50
C ALA A 21 -3.81 -21.84 11.96
N THR A 22 -3.75 -21.62 13.28
CA THR A 22 -3.61 -20.32 13.92
C THR A 22 -2.65 -19.43 13.13
N LYS A 23 -3.17 -18.43 12.41
CA LYS A 23 -2.32 -17.50 11.63
C LYS A 23 -1.26 -16.92 12.57
N SER A 24 0.00 -17.00 12.16
CA SER A 24 1.11 -16.43 12.93
C SER A 24 0.81 -14.96 13.26
N THR A 25 1.04 -14.55 14.51
CA THR A 25 0.87 -13.16 14.97
C THR A 25 1.64 -12.18 14.07
N ASN A 26 2.74 -12.61 13.48
CA ASN A 26 3.53 -11.82 12.55
C ASN A 26 2.80 -11.53 11.23
N ILE A 27 2.11 -12.53 10.66
CA ILE A 27 1.30 -12.36 9.43
C ILE A 27 0.17 -11.35 9.69
N ILE A 28 -0.47 -11.43 10.86
CA ILE A 28 -1.53 -10.49 11.26
C ILE A 28 -0.98 -9.05 11.32
N LYS A 29 0.23 -8.85 11.87
CA LYS A 29 0.87 -7.53 11.92
C LYS A 29 1.18 -6.97 10.53
N ILE A 30 1.66 -7.81 9.62
CA ILE A 30 1.88 -7.43 8.22
C ILE A 30 0.56 -7.04 7.55
N GLN A 31 -0.50 -7.82 7.75
CA GLN A 31 -1.84 -7.53 7.21
C GLN A 31 -2.41 -6.21 7.75
N GLN A 32 -2.27 -5.95 9.04
CA GLN A 32 -2.66 -4.69 9.66
C GLN A 32 -1.88 -3.50 9.06
N ALA A 33 -0.57 -3.63 8.90
CA ALA A 33 0.27 -2.61 8.28
C ALA A 33 -0.18 -2.30 6.83
N VAL A 34 -0.46 -3.33 6.03
CA VAL A 34 -0.96 -3.19 4.65
C VAL A 34 -2.34 -2.52 4.64
N GLY A 35 -3.21 -2.84 5.58
CA GLY A 35 -4.51 -2.16 5.75
C GLY A 35 -4.36 -0.68 6.10
N SER A 36 -3.43 -0.31 6.98
CA SER A 36 -3.11 1.09 7.27
C SER A 36 -2.54 1.82 6.05
N ILE A 37 -1.70 1.16 5.26
CA ILE A 37 -1.16 1.70 3.99
C ILE A 37 -2.28 1.89 2.97
N LEU A 38 -3.25 0.98 2.87
CA LEU A 38 -4.40 1.12 1.96
C LEU A 38 -5.15 2.43 2.22
N GLY A 39 -5.33 2.82 3.49
CA GLY A 39 -5.90 4.11 3.85
C GLY A 39 -5.12 5.28 3.24
N GLN A 40 -3.78 5.24 3.29
CA GLN A 40 -2.92 6.28 2.69
C GLN A 40 -2.90 6.23 1.16
N MET A 41 -3.06 5.04 0.57
CA MET A 41 -3.16 4.83 -0.87
C MET A 41 -4.48 5.37 -1.46
N SER A 42 -5.45 5.77 -0.64
CA SER A 42 -6.59 6.58 -1.10
C SER A 42 -6.25 8.07 -1.27
N ILE A 43 -5.21 8.55 -0.57
CA ILE A 43 -4.80 9.96 -0.50
C ILE A 43 -3.68 10.24 -1.51
N ILE A 44 -2.63 9.42 -1.51
CA ILE A 44 -1.41 9.63 -2.31
C ILE A 44 -1.73 9.81 -3.79
N PRO A 45 -2.47 8.90 -4.47
CA PRO A 45 -2.71 9.05 -5.91
C PRO A 45 -3.51 10.29 -6.25
N ASN A 46 -4.53 10.63 -5.45
CA ASN A 46 -5.33 11.81 -5.69
C ASN A 46 -4.48 13.08 -5.56
N ALA A 47 -3.74 13.23 -4.46
CA ALA A 47 -2.86 14.38 -4.24
C ALA A 47 -1.82 14.51 -5.36
N VAL A 48 -1.14 13.41 -5.72
CA VAL A 48 -0.12 13.41 -6.78
C VAL A 48 -0.73 13.78 -8.15
N ARG A 49 -1.92 13.28 -8.49
CA ARG A 49 -2.62 13.65 -9.74
C ARG A 49 -2.97 15.14 -9.79
N GLN A 50 -3.33 15.76 -8.67
CA GLN A 50 -3.54 17.21 -8.61
C GLN A 50 -2.24 18.00 -8.85
N VAL A 51 -1.10 17.53 -8.34
CA VAL A 51 0.22 18.12 -8.63
C VAL A 51 0.55 18.03 -10.12
N ILE A 52 0.31 16.87 -10.75
CA ILE A 52 0.50 16.67 -12.20
C ILE A 52 -0.39 17.62 -13.01
N ALA A 53 -1.63 17.83 -12.56
CA ALA A 53 -2.58 18.77 -13.17
C ALA A 53 -2.24 20.25 -12.91
N GLY A 54 -1.20 20.56 -12.13
CA GLY A 54 -0.81 21.93 -11.78
C GLY A 54 -1.76 22.61 -10.79
N THR A 55 -2.64 21.87 -10.12
CA THR A 55 -3.67 22.42 -9.20
C THR A 55 -3.16 22.43 -7.77
N ASP A 56 -3.10 23.61 -7.14
CA ASP A 56 -2.66 23.81 -5.75
C ASP A 56 -1.41 22.97 -5.40
N SER A 57 -0.44 22.94 -6.31
CA SER A 57 0.62 21.92 -6.32
C SER A 57 1.36 21.82 -4.98
N GLN A 58 1.67 22.95 -4.34
CA GLN A 58 2.37 22.92 -3.04
C GLN A 58 1.54 22.27 -1.92
N ASN A 59 0.24 22.57 -1.86
CA ASN A 59 -0.66 21.97 -0.88
C ASN A 59 -0.79 20.45 -1.12
N ASN A 60 -0.91 20.06 -2.38
CA ASN A 60 -1.03 18.65 -2.75
C ASN A 60 0.29 17.87 -2.59
N ILE A 61 1.44 18.49 -2.82
CA ILE A 61 2.76 17.92 -2.45
C ILE A 61 2.81 17.66 -0.95
N ASN A 62 2.44 18.64 -0.11
CA ASN A 62 2.46 18.48 1.34
C ASN A 62 1.52 17.36 1.83
N LYS A 63 0.32 17.25 1.24
CA LYS A 63 -0.62 16.15 1.51
C LYS A 63 -0.02 14.79 1.15
N ALA A 64 0.57 14.67 -0.04
CA ALA A 64 1.21 13.44 -0.49
C ALA A 64 2.39 13.05 0.41
N LEU A 65 3.27 14.00 0.77
CA LEU A 65 4.42 13.75 1.66
C LEU A 65 3.99 13.34 3.08
N THR A 66 2.90 13.91 3.59
CA THR A 66 2.33 13.51 4.89
C THR A 66 1.82 12.07 4.84
N ALA A 67 1.07 11.72 3.79
CA ALA A 67 0.57 10.35 3.61
C ALA A 67 1.72 9.34 3.39
N ILE A 68 2.76 9.72 2.64
CA ILE A 68 3.99 8.91 2.48
C ILE A 68 4.67 8.68 3.83
N THR A 69 4.75 9.70 4.69
CA THR A 69 5.32 9.56 6.04
C THR A 69 4.52 8.55 6.86
N ALA A 70 3.19 8.59 6.79
CA ALA A 70 2.32 7.60 7.42
C ALA A 70 2.53 6.19 6.85
N VAL A 71 2.73 6.02 5.54
CA VAL A 71 3.13 4.74 4.93
C VAL A 71 4.47 4.24 5.50
N LYS A 72 5.49 5.09 5.54
CA LYS A 72 6.83 4.73 6.02
C LYS A 72 6.84 4.31 7.49
N SER A 73 5.95 4.87 8.32
CA SER A 73 5.79 4.44 9.72
C SER A 73 5.44 2.95 9.86
N GLN A 74 4.77 2.37 8.85
CA GLN A 74 4.38 0.97 8.85
C GLN A 74 5.52 0.01 8.48
N TYR A 75 6.66 0.52 7.98
CA TYR A 75 7.79 -0.31 7.55
C TYR A 75 8.43 -1.10 8.69
N THR A 76 8.21 -0.71 9.95
CA THR A 76 8.64 -1.50 11.11
C THR A 76 8.07 -2.92 11.08
N TYR A 77 6.82 -3.07 10.61
CA TYR A 77 6.14 -4.36 10.48
C TYR A 77 6.56 -5.16 9.25
N PHE A 78 7.42 -4.59 8.41
CA PHE A 78 8.04 -5.24 7.25
C PHE A 78 9.50 -5.66 7.51
N SER A 79 9.96 -5.53 8.76
CA SER A 79 11.28 -6.01 9.19
C SER A 79 11.33 -7.54 9.27
N SER A 80 12.55 -8.10 9.32
CA SER A 80 12.79 -9.54 9.44
C SER A 80 12.13 -10.18 10.67
N THR A 81 11.92 -9.40 11.74
CA THR A 81 11.15 -9.81 12.93
C THR A 81 9.77 -10.36 12.55
N TYR A 82 9.12 -9.75 11.55
CA TYR A 82 7.79 -10.13 11.09
C TYR A 82 7.82 -10.93 9.78
N THR A 83 8.81 -10.72 8.92
CA THR A 83 8.86 -11.32 7.58
C THR A 83 9.71 -12.59 7.48
N SER A 84 10.40 -13.01 8.54
CA SER A 84 11.21 -14.24 8.53
C SER A 84 10.42 -15.52 8.20
N THR A 85 9.12 -15.53 8.45
CA THR A 85 8.23 -16.66 8.20
C THR A 85 7.40 -16.51 6.92
N VAL A 86 7.55 -15.43 6.16
CA VAL A 86 6.82 -15.25 4.89
C VAL A 86 7.67 -15.71 3.71
N PRO A 87 7.04 -16.13 2.59
CA PRO A 87 7.76 -16.46 1.37
C PRO A 87 8.65 -15.30 0.90
N SER A 88 9.81 -15.62 0.30
CA SER A 88 10.74 -14.62 -0.24
C SER A 88 10.07 -13.67 -1.24
N THR A 89 9.11 -14.17 -2.02
CA THR A 89 8.33 -13.35 -2.96
C THR A 89 7.58 -12.20 -2.30
N VAL A 90 7.13 -12.36 -1.05
CA VAL A 90 6.50 -11.30 -0.26
C VAL A 90 7.53 -10.27 0.17
N THR A 91 8.69 -10.72 0.64
CA THR A 91 9.81 -9.85 1.02
C THR A 91 10.32 -9.03 -0.17
N ASP A 92 10.34 -9.61 -1.37
CA ASP A 92 10.67 -8.92 -2.61
C ASP A 92 9.61 -7.85 -2.96
N ALA A 93 8.32 -8.18 -2.82
CA ALA A 93 7.23 -7.23 -3.06
C ALA A 93 7.23 -6.07 -2.06
N ILE A 94 7.51 -6.34 -0.78
CA ILE A 94 7.74 -5.33 0.26
C ILE A 94 8.89 -4.40 -0.17
N THR A 95 10.02 -4.96 -0.59
CA THR A 95 11.19 -4.19 -0.99
C THR A 95 10.90 -3.30 -2.18
N ALA A 96 10.27 -3.87 -3.23
CA ALA A 96 9.86 -3.11 -4.41
C ALA A 96 8.92 -1.95 -4.07
N PHE A 97 7.94 -2.19 -3.18
CA PHE A 97 7.02 -1.15 -2.72
C PHE A 97 7.75 -0.04 -1.94
N ARG A 98 8.68 -0.39 -1.03
CA ARG A 98 9.47 0.58 -0.27
C ARG A 98 10.33 1.47 -1.17
N SER A 99 10.96 0.88 -2.19
CA SER A 99 11.72 1.63 -3.18
C SER A 99 10.82 2.58 -3.97
N ALA A 100 9.69 2.08 -4.49
CA ALA A 100 8.74 2.91 -5.25
C ALA A 100 8.24 4.12 -4.44
N VAL A 101 7.90 3.93 -3.16
CA VAL A 101 7.47 5.03 -2.28
C VAL A 101 8.60 6.04 -2.05
N THR A 102 9.84 5.58 -1.89
CA THR A 102 11.02 6.45 -1.73
C THR A 102 11.31 7.26 -2.99
N ASP A 103 11.14 6.65 -4.16
CA ASP A 103 11.32 7.31 -5.46
C ASP A 103 10.23 8.36 -5.70
N LEU A 104 8.98 8.05 -5.35
CA LEU A 104 7.87 9.01 -5.40
C LEU A 104 8.11 10.20 -4.44
N GLU A 105 8.56 9.93 -3.21
CA GLU A 105 8.91 10.97 -2.24
C GLU A 105 10.00 11.90 -2.79
N SER A 106 11.04 11.32 -3.39
CA SER A 106 12.15 12.06 -4.00
C SER A 106 11.68 12.91 -5.17
N THR A 107 10.82 12.36 -6.03
CA THR A 107 10.26 13.07 -7.18
C THR A 107 9.36 14.24 -6.76
N LEU A 108 8.56 14.08 -5.70
CA LEU A 108 7.74 15.15 -5.13
C LEU A 108 8.57 16.29 -4.52
N LYS A 109 9.77 15.99 -4.03
CA LYS A 109 10.69 16.95 -3.42
C LYS A 109 11.61 17.64 -4.44
N GLN A 110 11.65 17.15 -5.68
CA GLN A 110 12.46 17.75 -6.74
C GLN A 110 11.87 19.10 -7.16
N VAL A 111 12.74 20.10 -7.37
CA VAL A 111 12.36 21.43 -7.85
C VAL A 111 13.13 21.76 -9.13
N PRO A 112 12.45 22.07 -10.25
CA PRO A 112 11.00 21.97 -10.46
C PRO A 112 10.52 20.51 -10.47
N VAL A 113 9.25 20.30 -10.14
CA VAL A 113 8.62 18.96 -10.20
C VAL A 113 8.42 18.58 -11.66
N ASP A 114 8.91 17.40 -12.04
CA ASP A 114 8.73 16.83 -13.37
C ASP A 114 7.44 15.97 -13.41
N PRO A 115 6.38 16.41 -14.12
CA PRO A 115 5.10 15.70 -14.13
C PRO A 115 5.18 14.32 -14.80
N THR A 116 6.10 14.10 -15.74
CA THR A 116 6.30 12.81 -16.42
C THR A 116 6.95 11.80 -15.48
N LYS A 117 7.98 12.23 -14.74
CA LYS A 117 8.59 11.40 -13.68
C LYS A 117 7.61 11.13 -12.54
N LEU A 118 6.80 12.12 -12.18
CA LEU A 118 5.81 12.00 -11.12
C LEU A 118 4.71 10.99 -11.49
N THR A 119 4.24 11.04 -12.74
CA THR A 119 3.31 10.04 -13.29
C THR A 119 3.89 8.63 -13.23
N SER A 120 5.13 8.45 -13.72
CA SER A 120 5.80 7.15 -13.74
C SER A 120 6.04 6.60 -12.33
N SER A 121 6.46 7.46 -11.39
CA SER A 121 6.66 7.10 -9.99
C SER A 121 5.35 6.71 -9.32
N LEU A 122 4.26 7.45 -9.56
CA LEU A 122 2.94 7.12 -9.03
C LEU A 122 2.46 5.75 -9.52
N THR A 123 2.54 5.48 -10.82
CA THR A 123 2.16 4.18 -11.39
C THR A 123 2.97 3.03 -10.80
N THR A 124 4.26 3.26 -10.54
CA THR A 124 5.14 2.26 -9.91
C THR A 124 4.70 1.98 -8.47
N VAL A 125 4.34 3.01 -7.69
CA VAL A 125 3.78 2.85 -6.34
C VAL A 125 2.45 2.10 -6.36
N GLU A 126 1.51 2.49 -7.24
CA GLU A 126 0.21 1.81 -7.39
C GLU A 126 0.39 0.32 -7.73
N THR A 127 1.26 0.02 -8.70
CA THR A 127 1.52 -1.36 -9.16
C THR A 127 2.18 -2.22 -8.09
N THR A 128 3.23 -1.70 -7.44
CA THR A 128 3.94 -2.43 -6.38
C THR A 128 3.07 -2.63 -5.15
N PHE A 129 2.21 -1.65 -4.81
CA PHE A 129 1.23 -1.79 -3.74
C PHE A 129 0.18 -2.86 -4.04
N MET A 130 -0.40 -2.88 -5.25
CA MET A 130 -1.37 -3.92 -5.63
C MET A 130 -0.75 -5.31 -5.61
N ARG A 131 0.49 -5.45 -6.11
CA ARG A 131 1.25 -6.71 -6.04
C ARG A 131 1.46 -7.15 -4.59
N LEU A 132 1.89 -6.24 -3.71
CA LEU A 132 2.06 -6.52 -2.29
C LEU A 132 0.72 -6.97 -1.67
N GLY A 133 -0.34 -6.17 -1.82
CA GLY A 133 -1.67 -6.47 -1.29
C GLY A 133 -2.21 -7.83 -1.74
N SER A 134 -2.01 -8.19 -3.01
CA SER A 134 -2.39 -9.50 -3.55
C SER A 134 -1.65 -10.65 -2.87
N MET A 135 -0.34 -10.53 -2.65
CA MET A 135 0.44 -11.56 -1.96
C MET A 135 0.05 -11.69 -0.49
N ILE A 136 -0.23 -10.57 0.18
CA ILE A 136 -0.67 -10.55 1.57
C ILE A 136 -2.07 -11.13 1.75
N TYR A 137 -2.94 -10.99 0.75
CA TYR A 137 -4.29 -11.57 0.73
C TYR A 137 -4.27 -13.10 0.55
N MET A 138 -3.31 -13.63 -0.21
CA MET A 138 -3.18 -15.06 -0.47
C MET A 138 -2.50 -15.85 0.68
N MET A 139 -1.98 -15.16 1.71
CA MET A 139 -1.43 -15.75 2.94
C MET A 139 -2.49 -15.90 4.03
#